data_AF-A6G8G0-F1
#
_entry.id   AF-A6G8G0-F1
#
_cell.length_a   1.000
_cell.length_b   1.000
_cell.length_c   1.000
_cell.angle_alpha   90.00
_cell.angle_beta   90.00
_cell.angle_gamma   90.00
#
_symmetry.space_group_name_H-M   'P 1'
#
loop_
_entity.id
_entity.type
_entity.pdbx_description
1 polymer ?
#
loop_
_entity_poly.entity_id
_entity_poly.type
_entity_poly.pdbx_seq_one_letter_code
_entity_poly.pdbx_strand_id
1 'polypeptide(L)'
;MKSMKRLSIALSACALLSLGACSLRTETSEVETLEQICVESEAVVDGEATLNFDVGFAACMSSSCDSLQESSCEVELVDGALVVTGVAVIESQAGGACTDDCQTPEAGCSITVPEGTYVISGVEEDFEYTVGAAQDCGF
;
A
#
# COMPACT_ATOMS: atom_id res chain seq x y z
N MET A 1 4.21 64.45 46.21
CA MET A 1 5.46 64.32 45.42
C MET A 1 5.33 63.10 44.52
N LYS A 2 5.60 63.32 43.24
CA LYS A 2 5.53 62.39 42.12
C LYS A 2 6.73 61.44 42.20
N SER A 3 6.54 60.13 42.18
CA SER A 3 7.64 59.21 41.88
C SER A 3 7.13 58.00 41.11
N MET A 4 7.35 58.06 39.80
CA MET A 4 7.35 56.95 38.84
C MET A 4 8.70 56.19 38.95
N LYS A 5 8.73 54.97 38.38
CA LYS A 5 9.88 54.12 37.95
C LYS A 5 10.08 52.89 38.86
N ARG A 6 10.29 51.66 38.37
CA ARG A 6 10.56 51.04 37.05
C ARG A 6 10.16 49.56 37.17
N LEU A 7 9.34 49.01 36.28
CA LEU A 7 9.71 48.13 35.16
C LEU A 7 10.97 47.28 35.37
N SER A 8 10.79 45.97 35.57
CA SER A 8 11.74 44.90 35.25
C SER A 8 10.94 43.59 35.13
N ILE A 9 10.25 43.40 34.01
CA ILE A 9 9.73 42.08 33.64
C ILE A 9 10.93 41.34 33.06
N ALA A 10 11.48 40.41 33.84
CA ALA A 10 12.51 39.49 33.40
C ALA A 10 11.91 38.62 32.27
N LEU A 11 12.34 38.89 31.04
CA LEU A 11 12.02 38.12 29.86
C LEU A 11 12.69 36.74 30.04
N SER A 12 11.89 35.76 30.47
CA SER A 12 12.34 34.38 30.64
C SER A 12 12.63 33.80 29.26
N ALA A 13 13.92 33.72 28.93
CA ALA A 13 14.43 33.00 27.79
C ALA A 13 14.24 31.49 28.02
N CYS A 14 13.07 30.97 27.68
CA CYS A 14 12.87 29.52 27.53
C CYS A 14 13.16 29.13 26.08
N ALA A 15 14.42 29.32 25.69
CA ALA A 15 15.00 28.69 24.51
C ALA A 15 15.61 27.36 24.96
N LEU A 16 14.75 26.38 25.19
CA LEU A 16 15.11 24.97 25.29
C LEU A 16 14.44 24.31 24.09
N LEU A 17 15.13 24.23 22.94
CA LEU A 17 15.88 23.03 22.57
C LEU A 17 15.05 21.75 22.80
N SER A 18 13.82 21.71 22.29
CA SER A 18 13.25 20.46 21.79
C SER A 18 13.76 20.23 20.37
N LEU A 19 15.09 20.20 20.18
CA LEU A 19 15.68 19.23 19.27
C LEU A 19 15.44 17.87 19.95
N GLY A 20 14.18 17.44 19.95
CA GLY A 20 13.87 16.03 20.08
C GLY A 20 14.58 15.42 18.89
N ALA A 21 15.75 14.84 19.17
CA ALA A 21 16.43 13.98 18.25
C ALA A 21 15.40 12.90 17.89
N CYS A 22 14.74 13.07 16.74
CA CYS A 22 14.22 11.94 16.01
C CYS A 22 15.43 11.04 15.82
N SER A 23 15.56 10.04 16.68
CA SER A 23 16.24 8.82 16.31
C SER A 23 15.35 8.24 15.21
N LEU A 24 15.55 8.71 13.98
CA LEU A 24 14.98 8.13 12.76
C LEU A 24 15.64 6.76 12.60
N ARG A 25 15.24 5.81 13.45
CA ARG A 25 15.42 4.41 13.14
C ARG A 25 14.28 4.09 12.21
N THR A 26 14.62 3.78 10.97
CA THR A 26 13.66 3.18 10.04
C THR A 26 13.64 1.67 10.27
N GLU A 27 12.48 1.08 10.13
CA GLU A 27 12.27 -0.37 10.15
C GLU A 27 11.73 -0.77 8.77
N THR A 28 12.36 -1.77 8.17
CA THR A 28 11.88 -2.36 6.91
C THR A 28 11.02 -3.56 7.24
N SER A 29 9.86 -3.64 6.60
CA SER A 29 8.92 -4.74 6.72
C SER A 29 8.51 -5.24 5.34
N GLU A 30 8.28 -6.54 5.24
CA GLU A 30 7.78 -7.21 4.04
C GLU A 30 6.33 -7.64 4.30
N VAL A 31 5.46 -7.39 3.33
CA VAL A 31 4.03 -7.71 3.39
C VAL A 31 3.68 -8.54 2.16
N GLU A 32 3.26 -9.77 2.39
CA GLU A 32 2.89 -10.73 1.33
C GLU A 32 1.37 -10.96 1.25
N THR A 33 0.62 -10.45 2.22
CA THR A 33 -0.85 -10.61 2.27
C THR A 33 -1.51 -9.57 1.39
N LEU A 34 -2.32 -10.04 0.43
CA LEU A 34 -3.17 -9.20 -0.41
C LEU A 34 -4.52 -9.00 0.28
N GLU A 35 -5.01 -7.76 0.26
CA GLU A 35 -6.36 -7.39 0.73
C GLU A 35 -7.31 -7.15 -0.45
N GLN A 36 -6.77 -6.95 -1.65
CA GLN A 36 -7.56 -6.69 -2.85
C GLN A 36 -6.88 -7.25 -4.09
N ILE A 37 -7.66 -7.84 -4.99
CA ILE A 37 -7.25 -8.18 -6.35
C ILE A 37 -8.34 -7.67 -7.31
N CYS A 38 -7.99 -6.73 -8.18
CA CYS A 38 -8.80 -6.33 -9.31
C CYS A 38 -8.28 -6.96 -10.60
N VAL A 39 -9.18 -7.43 -11.45
CA VAL A 39 -8.84 -8.06 -12.74
C VAL A 39 -9.61 -7.42 -13.87
N GLU A 40 -8.94 -7.18 -14.99
CA GLU A 40 -9.55 -6.78 -16.25
C GLU A 40 -8.92 -7.54 -17.43
N SER A 41 -9.74 -7.85 -18.44
CA SER A 41 -9.26 -8.47 -19.67
C SER A 41 -9.10 -7.47 -20.81
N GLU A 42 -7.99 -7.56 -21.53
CA GLU A 42 -7.87 -6.99 -22.87
C GLU A 42 -8.78 -7.74 -23.88
N ALA A 43 -8.88 -7.20 -25.09
CA ALA A 43 -9.66 -7.83 -26.16
C ALA A 43 -9.13 -9.23 -26.50
N VAL A 44 -10.03 -10.18 -26.72
CA VAL A 44 -9.69 -11.53 -27.15
C VAL A 44 -9.16 -11.51 -28.58
N VAL A 45 -7.95 -12.04 -28.79
CA VAL A 45 -7.31 -12.20 -30.09
C VAL A 45 -6.91 -13.65 -30.25
N ASP A 46 -7.33 -14.28 -31.35
CA ASP A 46 -7.02 -15.69 -31.65
C ASP A 46 -7.41 -16.69 -30.55
N GLY A 47 -8.42 -16.37 -29.74
CA GLY A 47 -8.94 -17.23 -28.66
C GLY A 47 -8.22 -17.06 -27.31
N GLU A 48 -7.32 -16.08 -27.20
CA GLU A 48 -6.61 -15.74 -25.96
C GLU A 48 -6.82 -14.27 -25.60
N ALA A 49 -6.69 -13.95 -24.32
CA ALA A 49 -6.72 -12.58 -23.80
C ALA A 49 -5.63 -12.39 -22.73
N THR A 50 -5.07 -11.19 -22.67
CA THR A 50 -4.28 -10.76 -21.52
C THR A 50 -5.23 -10.36 -20.40
N LEU A 51 -5.04 -10.93 -19.22
CA LEU A 51 -5.63 -10.46 -17.99
C LEU A 51 -4.61 -9.58 -17.28
N ASN A 52 -5.02 -8.36 -16.91
CA ASN A 52 -4.25 -7.45 -16.07
C ASN A 52 -4.83 -7.50 -14.66
N PHE A 53 -3.93 -7.55 -13.69
CA PHE A 53 -4.22 -7.62 -12.28
C PHE A 53 -3.63 -6.40 -11.59
N ASP A 54 -4.45 -5.74 -10.77
CA ASP A 54 -4.00 -4.72 -9.82
C ASP A 54 -4.28 -5.25 -8.41
N VAL A 55 -3.25 -5.37 -7.59
CA VAL A 55 -3.34 -5.93 -6.24
C VAL A 55 -3.05 -4.88 -5.19
N GLY A 56 -3.84 -4.90 -4.11
CA GLY A 56 -3.64 -4.10 -2.91
C GLY A 56 -3.12 -4.96 -1.76
N PHE A 57 -2.10 -4.50 -1.06
CA PHE A 57 -1.51 -5.20 0.10
C PHE A 57 -2.20 -4.82 1.40
N ALA A 58 -2.33 -5.77 2.33
CA ALA A 58 -2.92 -5.57 3.67
C ALA A 58 -1.99 -4.76 4.59
N ALA A 59 -1.66 -3.53 4.18
CA ALA A 59 -0.81 -2.61 4.91
C ALA A 59 -1.34 -1.18 4.79
N CYS A 60 -1.22 -0.43 5.87
CA CYS A 60 -1.49 1.00 5.89
C CYS A 60 -0.15 1.75 5.90
N MET A 61 0.17 2.42 4.80
CA MET A 61 1.28 3.35 4.75
C MET A 61 0.80 4.77 5.08
N SER A 62 1.30 5.34 6.15
CA SER A 62 1.14 6.76 6.42
C SER A 62 2.09 7.59 5.56
N SER A 63 1.52 8.48 4.75
CA SER A 63 2.25 9.41 3.86
C SER A 63 3.35 10.24 4.55
N SER A 64 3.28 10.39 5.88
CA SER A 64 4.19 11.18 6.70
C SER A 64 5.35 10.39 7.32
N CYS A 65 5.28 9.05 7.28
CA CYS A 65 6.19 8.17 8.00
C CYS A 65 6.70 6.98 7.22
N ASP A 66 5.96 6.55 6.20
CA ASP A 66 6.19 5.31 5.49
C ASP A 66 6.54 5.58 4.03
N SER A 67 7.36 4.71 3.47
CA SER A 67 7.75 4.75 2.07
C SER A 67 7.74 3.36 1.47
N LEU A 68 7.14 3.25 0.28
CA LEU A 68 7.14 2.02 -0.50
C LEU A 68 8.49 1.93 -1.18
N GLN A 69 9.27 0.90 -0.82
CA GLN A 69 10.57 0.66 -1.40
C GLN A 69 10.43 -0.17 -2.67
N GLU A 70 9.62 -1.23 -2.58
CA GLU A 70 9.38 -2.17 -3.67
C GLU A 70 7.97 -2.75 -3.55
N SER A 71 7.34 -3.04 -4.67
CA SER A 71 6.16 -3.89 -4.73
C SER A 71 6.20 -4.73 -6.01
N SER A 72 5.75 -5.97 -5.92
CA SER A 72 5.66 -6.89 -7.05
C SER A 72 4.43 -7.78 -6.95
N CYS A 73 3.91 -8.16 -8.12
CA CYS A 73 2.77 -9.04 -8.31
C CYS A 73 3.20 -10.15 -9.27
N GLU A 74 2.77 -11.38 -9.02
CA GLU A 74 2.92 -12.51 -9.92
C GLU A 74 1.60 -13.27 -9.99
N VAL A 75 1.26 -13.74 -11.19
CA VAL A 75 0.06 -14.53 -11.44
C VAL A 75 0.43 -15.78 -12.23
N GLU A 76 -0.05 -16.93 -11.78
CA GLU A 76 0.20 -18.22 -12.40
C GLU A 76 -1.11 -19.00 -12.58
N LEU A 77 -1.21 -19.77 -13.68
CA LEU A 77 -2.31 -20.70 -13.91
C LEU A 77 -1.96 -22.08 -13.33
N VAL A 78 -2.58 -22.43 -12.20
CA VAL A 78 -2.34 -23.69 -11.47
C VAL A 78 -3.64 -24.47 -11.36
N ASP A 79 -3.68 -25.68 -11.90
CA ASP A 79 -4.85 -26.58 -11.85
C ASP A 79 -6.17 -25.95 -12.35
N GLY A 80 -6.07 -24.96 -13.25
CA GLY A 80 -7.22 -24.23 -13.80
C GLY A 80 -7.66 -23.00 -13.01
N ALA A 81 -6.98 -22.68 -11.90
CA ALA A 81 -7.15 -21.45 -11.14
C ALA A 81 -6.01 -20.46 -11.40
N LEU A 82 -6.31 -19.17 -11.35
CA LEU A 82 -5.33 -18.09 -11.40
C LEU A 82 -4.92 -17.75 -9.98
N VAL A 83 -3.71 -18.17 -9.61
CA VAL A 83 -3.14 -17.91 -8.30
C VAL A 83 -2.33 -16.62 -8.39
N VAL A 84 -2.74 -15.62 -7.63
CA VAL A 84 -2.11 -14.30 -7.57
C VAL A 84 -1.35 -14.19 -6.26
N THR A 85 -0.09 -13.80 -6.36
CA THR A 85 0.79 -13.55 -5.21
C THR A 85 1.44 -12.19 -5.35
N GLY A 86 1.90 -11.63 -4.23
CA GLY A 86 2.65 -10.39 -4.26
C GLY A 86 3.51 -10.23 -3.03
N VAL A 87 4.41 -9.26 -3.12
CA VAL A 87 5.18 -8.77 -1.98
C VAL A 87 5.32 -7.26 -2.07
N ALA A 88 5.19 -6.58 -0.95
CA ALA A 88 5.50 -5.17 -0.77
C ALA A 88 6.53 -4.98 0.34
N VAL A 89 7.55 -4.16 0.08
CA VAL A 89 8.59 -3.79 1.04
C VAL A 89 8.37 -2.35 1.46
N ILE A 90 8.07 -2.15 2.74
CA ILE A 90 7.73 -0.86 3.33
C ILE A 90 8.80 -0.47 4.33
N GLU A 91 9.34 0.74 4.19
CA GLU A 91 10.19 1.35 5.20
C GLU A 91 9.37 2.34 6.04
N SER A 92 9.33 2.09 7.36
CA SER A 92 8.55 2.85 8.35
C SER A 92 9.42 3.52 9.39
N GLN A 93 9.02 4.70 9.89
CA GLN A 93 9.70 5.35 11.01
C GLN A 93 9.34 4.71 12.37
N ALA A 94 10.33 4.19 13.10
CA ALA A 94 10.13 3.60 14.41
C ALA A 94 9.66 4.65 15.45
N GLY A 95 8.52 4.39 16.09
CA GLY A 95 8.01 5.19 17.21
C GLY A 95 7.25 6.46 16.85
N GLY A 96 6.89 6.66 15.57
CA GLY A 96 5.98 7.72 15.14
C GLY A 96 4.51 7.31 15.32
N ALA A 97 3.69 8.20 15.90
CA ALA A 97 2.24 8.09 15.78
C ALA A 97 1.86 8.63 14.40
N CYS A 98 1.86 7.75 13.41
CA CYS A 98 1.56 8.09 12.04
C CYS A 98 0.05 7.90 11.85
N THR A 99 -0.71 8.98 11.87
CA THR A 99 -2.17 8.93 11.80
C THR A 99 -2.68 9.81 10.66
N ASP A 100 -3.56 9.20 9.86
CA ASP A 100 -4.76 9.72 9.19
C ASP A 100 -4.84 9.48 7.68
N ASP A 101 -3.71 9.30 6.98
CA ASP A 101 -3.70 8.99 5.54
C ASP A 101 -3.09 7.60 5.28
N CYS A 102 -3.88 6.53 5.44
CA CYS A 102 -3.50 5.18 5.03
C CYS A 102 -3.55 5.06 3.51
N GLN A 103 -2.39 4.99 2.87
CA GLN A 103 -2.26 4.53 1.49
C GLN A 103 -1.97 3.03 1.49
N THR A 104 -2.75 2.29 0.71
CA THR A 104 -2.53 0.87 0.47
C THR A 104 -1.40 0.73 -0.55
N PRO A 105 -0.35 -0.07 -0.30
CA PRO A 105 0.61 -0.40 -1.33
C PRO A 105 -0.08 -1.15 -2.47
N GLU A 106 0.34 -0.91 -3.70
CA GLU A 106 -0.25 -1.52 -4.90
C GLU A 106 0.84 -2.10 -5.80
N ALA A 107 0.51 -3.15 -6.57
CA ALA A 107 1.34 -3.70 -7.63
C ALA A 107 0.48 -4.23 -8.78
N GLY A 108 1.05 -4.25 -10.00
CA GLY A 108 0.38 -4.75 -11.18
C GLY A 108 1.09 -5.95 -11.79
N CYS A 109 0.35 -6.94 -12.26
CA CYS A 109 0.88 -8.06 -13.06
C CYS A 109 -0.10 -8.50 -14.15
N SER A 110 0.36 -9.34 -15.09
CA SER A 110 -0.48 -9.81 -16.17
C SER A 110 -0.13 -11.21 -16.63
N ILE A 111 -1.12 -11.89 -17.22
CA ILE A 111 -0.98 -13.22 -17.80
C ILE A 111 -1.86 -13.34 -19.04
N THR A 112 -1.38 -14.04 -20.06
CA THR A 112 -2.20 -14.39 -21.24
C THR A 112 -2.81 -15.77 -21.02
N VAL A 113 -4.14 -15.86 -21.16
CA VAL A 113 -4.89 -17.10 -21.01
C VAL A 113 -5.92 -17.28 -22.14
N PRO A 114 -6.33 -18.52 -22.43
CA PRO A 114 -7.47 -18.77 -23.32
C PRO A 114 -8.75 -18.08 -22.85
N GLU A 115 -9.70 -17.92 -23.77
CA GLU A 115 -11.07 -17.55 -23.38
C GLU A 115 -11.66 -18.58 -22.41
N GLY A 116 -12.32 -18.09 -21.35
CA GLY A 116 -12.89 -18.96 -20.33
C GLY A 116 -13.29 -18.22 -19.06
N THR A 117 -13.71 -19.01 -18.08
CA THR A 117 -13.97 -18.56 -16.71
C THR A 117 -12.94 -19.19 -15.80
N TYR A 118 -12.32 -18.37 -14.95
CA TYR A 118 -11.26 -18.75 -14.04
C TYR A 118 -11.66 -18.43 -12.61
N VAL A 119 -11.30 -19.32 -11.68
CA VAL A 119 -11.27 -18.98 -10.26
C VAL A 119 -9.98 -18.20 -10.01
N ILE A 120 -10.10 -17.08 -9.32
CA ILE A 120 -8.98 -16.23 -8.91
C ILE A 120 -8.80 -16.41 -7.41
N SER A 121 -7.56 -16.72 -7.03
CA SER A 121 -7.15 -16.98 -5.65
C SER A 121 -5.98 -16.09 -5.28
N GLY A 122 -5.94 -15.61 -4.03
CA GLY A 122 -4.86 -14.75 -3.52
C GLY A 122 -5.28 -13.76 -2.44
N VAL A 123 -6.59 -13.54 -2.28
CA VAL A 123 -7.22 -12.77 -1.20
C VAL A 123 -7.98 -13.71 -0.24
N GLU A 124 -8.73 -13.18 0.72
CA GLU A 124 -9.42 -14.00 1.74
C GLU A 124 -10.48 -14.91 1.09
N GLU A 125 -11.24 -14.40 0.12
CA GLU A 125 -12.26 -15.16 -0.60
C GLU A 125 -11.94 -15.29 -2.10
N ASP A 126 -11.89 -16.53 -2.59
CA ASP A 126 -11.77 -16.80 -4.03
C ASP A 126 -12.99 -16.26 -4.79
N PHE A 127 -12.79 -15.79 -6.02
CA PHE A 127 -13.88 -15.31 -6.89
C PHE A 127 -13.70 -15.75 -8.35
N GLU A 128 -14.79 -15.77 -9.12
CA GLU A 128 -14.76 -16.18 -10.52
C GLU A 128 -14.69 -14.96 -11.45
N TYR A 129 -13.83 -15.02 -12.46
CA TYR A 129 -13.76 -14.02 -13.53
C TYR A 129 -13.91 -14.68 -14.90
N THR A 130 -14.72 -14.08 -15.77
CA THR A 130 -14.89 -14.54 -17.16
C THR A 130 -14.17 -13.58 -18.10
N VAL A 131 -13.30 -14.11 -18.95
CA VAL A 131 -12.56 -13.34 -19.96
C VAL A 131 -13.55 -12.54 -20.83
N GLY A 132 -13.31 -11.23 -20.96
CA GLY A 132 -14.18 -10.30 -21.67
C GLY A 132 -15.29 -9.67 -20.81
N ALA A 133 -15.39 -10.02 -19.52
CA ALA A 133 -16.27 -9.33 -18.59
C ALA A 133 -15.73 -7.93 -18.24
N ALA A 134 -16.60 -7.10 -17.65
CA ALA A 134 -16.15 -5.85 -17.03
C ALA A 134 -15.16 -6.14 -15.90
N GLN A 135 -14.34 -5.14 -15.54
CA GLN A 135 -13.44 -5.24 -14.39
C GLN A 135 -14.20 -5.72 -13.15
N ASP A 136 -13.58 -6.62 -12.39
CA ASP A 136 -14.10 -7.13 -11.12
C ASP A 136 -13.00 -7.13 -10.06
N CYS A 137 -13.37 -6.96 -8.80
CA CYS A 137 -12.43 -6.89 -7.68
C CYS A 137 -12.88 -7.79 -6.52
N GLY A 138 -12.00 -8.70 -6.10
CA GLY A 138 -12.13 -9.52 -4.90
C GLY A 138 -11.37 -8.94 -3.70
N PHE A 139 -11.79 -9.34 -2.49
CA PHE A 139 -11.25 -8.94 -1.20
C PHE A 139 -11.12 -10.15 -0.27
#